data_AF-A0A358V1X2-F1
#
_entry.id   AF-A0A358V1X2-F1
#
_cell.length_a   1.000
_cell.length_b   1.000
_cell.length_c   1.000
_cell.angle_alpha   90.00
_cell.angle_beta   90.00
_cell.angle_gamma   90.00
#
_symmetry.space_group_name_H-M   'P 1'
#
loop_
_entity.id
_entity.type
_entity.pdbx_description
1 polymer ?
#
loop_
_entity_poly.entity_id
_entity_poly.type
_entity_poly.pdbx_seq_one_letter_code
_entity_poly.pdbx_strand_id
1 'polypeptide(L)'
;MENHKELVISGDVVFIADIHFGISKEIDARFLNFIKRLPESITIISLGDFVDFWAEGNNYDFSADYRNLSLLQKKKIFFLRGNRDFLIGDRWSKLTGG
;
A
#
# COMPACT_ATOMS: atom_id res chain seq x y z
N MET A 1 6.05 8.72 -29.61
CA MET A 1 5.01 9.35 -28.76
C MET A 1 4.58 8.31 -27.76
N GLU A 2 5.12 8.36 -26.55
CA GLU A 2 4.64 7.50 -25.45
C GLU A 2 3.22 7.94 -25.09
N ASN A 3 2.26 7.02 -25.18
CA ASN A 3 0.94 7.22 -24.63
C ASN A 3 1.07 7.24 -23.10
N HIS A 4 1.16 8.43 -22.51
CA HIS A 4 0.98 8.56 -21.08
C HIS A 4 -0.47 8.19 -20.75
N LYS A 5 -0.66 7.09 -20.03
CA LYS A 5 -1.96 6.76 -19.44
C LYS A 5 -2.22 7.80 -18.35
N GLU A 6 -3.15 8.71 -18.59
CA GLU A 6 -3.64 9.62 -17.56
C GLU A 6 -4.52 8.85 -16.57
N LEU A 7 -4.21 8.97 -15.28
CA LEU A 7 -5.05 8.47 -14.20
C LEU A 7 -5.90 9.61 -13.67
N VAL A 8 -7.19 9.61 -14.02
CA VAL A 8 -8.17 10.57 -13.48
C VAL A 8 -8.80 9.97 -12.22
N ILE A 9 -8.70 10.68 -11.11
CA ILE A 9 -9.29 10.29 -9.83
C ILE A 9 -10.40 11.27 -9.48
N SER A 10 -11.59 10.75 -9.20
CA SER A 10 -12.78 11.52 -8.84
C SER A 10 -13.20 11.21 -7.41
N GLY A 11 -13.71 12.20 -6.69
CA GLY A 11 -14.18 12.06 -5.30
C GLY A 11 -13.12 12.38 -4.26
N ASP A 12 -13.37 11.98 -3.01
CA ASP A 12 -12.48 12.25 -1.90
C ASP A 12 -11.21 11.38 -1.99
N VAL A 13 -10.06 12.03 -1.82
CA VAL A 13 -8.75 11.40 -1.93
C VAL A 13 -7.94 11.66 -0.67
N VAL A 14 -7.27 10.62 -0.19
CA VAL A 14 -6.30 10.70 0.90
C VAL A 14 -4.92 10.30 0.37
N PHE A 15 -3.94 11.14 0.65
CA PHE A 15 -2.54 10.88 0.36
C PHE A 15 -1.82 10.44 1.65
N ILE A 16 -1.02 9.38 1.54
CA ILE A 16 -0.21 8.84 2.64
C ILE A 16 1.21 8.56 2.15
N ALA A 17 2.21 8.72 3.01
CA ALA A 17 3.62 8.46 2.71
C ALA A 17 4.35 8.09 4.01
N ASP A 18 5.53 7.48 3.89
CA ASP A 18 6.47 7.23 5.00
C ASP A 18 5.82 6.54 6.21
N ILE A 19 4.95 5.58 5.94
CA ILE A 19 4.25 4.84 7.00
C ILE A 19 5.21 3.90 7.71
N HIS A 20 6.11 3.26 6.94
CA HIS A 20 7.02 2.23 7.42
C HIS A 20 6.29 1.14 8.23
N PHE A 21 5.16 0.65 7.71
CA PHE A 21 4.41 -0.43 8.34
C PHE A 21 5.33 -1.64 8.57
N GLY A 22 5.28 -2.24 9.76
CA GLY A 22 6.20 -3.28 10.22
C GLY A 22 7.32 -2.77 11.14
N ILE A 23 7.60 -1.45 11.17
CA ILE A 23 8.67 -0.90 12.01
C ILE A 23 8.35 -1.00 13.51
N SER A 24 7.07 -0.91 13.89
CA SER A 24 6.61 -1.14 15.25
C SER A 24 5.12 -1.47 15.30
N LYS A 25 4.72 -2.27 16.30
CA LYS A 25 3.31 -2.63 16.53
C LYS A 25 2.41 -1.42 16.77
N GLU A 26 2.95 -0.34 17.34
CA GLU A 26 2.18 0.87 17.59
C GLU A 26 1.84 1.61 16.29
N ILE A 27 2.81 1.76 15.40
CA ILE A 27 2.62 2.38 14.09
C ILE A 27 1.63 1.55 13.27
N ASP A 28 1.79 0.23 13.26
CA ASP A 28 0.87 -0.68 12.59
C ASP A 28 -0.56 -0.51 13.12
N ALA A 29 -0.75 -0.55 14.44
CA ALA A 29 -2.08 -0.41 15.03
C ALA A 29 -2.74 0.93 14.69
N ARG A 30 -1.98 2.04 14.73
CA ARG A 30 -2.47 3.37 14.35
C ARG A 30 -2.89 3.40 12.88
N PHE A 31 -2.07 2.86 11.98
CA PHE A 31 -2.38 2.78 10.55
C PHE A 31 -3.63 1.92 10.28
N LEU A 32 -3.72 0.72 10.85
CA LEU A 32 -4.88 -0.16 10.67
C LEU A 32 -6.16 0.51 11.18
N ASN A 33 -6.10 1.21 12.32
CA ASN A 33 -7.24 1.95 12.87
C ASN A 33 -7.61 3.19 12.04
N PHE A 34 -6.65 3.82 11.38
CA PHE A 34 -6.90 4.90 10.43
C PHE A 34 -7.66 4.37 9.21
N ILE A 35 -7.16 3.30 8.57
CA ILE A 35 -7.80 2.73 7.38
C ILE A 35 -9.22 2.24 7.66
N LYS A 36 -9.45 1.61 8.82
CA LYS A 36 -10.80 1.16 9.23
C LYS A 36 -11.80 2.31 9.39
N ARG A 37 -11.34 3.52 9.70
CA ARG A 37 -12.18 4.71 9.87
C ARG A 37 -12.47 5.42 8.55
N LEU A 38 -11.67 5.20 7.52
CA LEU A 38 -11.94 5.76 6.20
C LEU A 38 -13.17 5.07 5.59
N PRO A 39 -14.11 5.83 5.00
CA PRO A 39 -15.12 5.29 4.10
C PRO A 39 -14.52 4.40 3.01
N GLU A 40 -15.28 3.43 2.50
CA GLU A 40 -14.84 2.61 1.36
C GLU A 40 -14.81 3.39 0.04
N SER A 41 -15.55 4.50 -0.05
CA SER A 41 -15.59 5.39 -1.22
C SER A 41 -14.32 6.24 -1.39
N ILE A 42 -13.48 6.38 -0.36
CA ILE A 42 -12.26 7.18 -0.43
C ILE A 42 -11.21 6.47 -1.29
N THR A 43 -10.59 7.21 -2.20
CA THR A 43 -9.39 6.75 -2.91
C THR A 43 -8.15 7.06 -2.08
N ILE A 44 -7.29 6.06 -1.90
CA ILE A 44 -6.02 6.19 -1.18
C ILE A 44 -4.87 6.20 -2.18
N ILE A 45 -3.95 7.14 -2.03
CA ILE A 45 -2.73 7.21 -2.85
C ILE A 45 -1.55 7.17 -1.90
N SER A 46 -0.80 6.07 -1.95
CA SER A 46 0.46 5.93 -1.24
C SER A 46 1.61 6.47 -2.10
N LEU A 47 2.38 7.38 -1.53
CA LEU A 47 3.50 8.07 -2.18
C LEU A 47 4.86 7.42 -1.87
N GLY A 48 4.89 6.11 -1.56
CA GLY A 48 6.11 5.35 -1.25
C GLY A 48 6.36 5.14 0.25
N ASP A 49 7.32 4.26 0.54
CA ASP A 49 7.77 3.86 1.87
C ASP A 49 6.59 3.44 2.78
N PHE A 50 5.71 2.62 2.21
CA PHE A 50 4.51 2.11 2.87
C PHE A 50 4.85 1.07 3.93
N VAL A 51 5.75 0.14 3.64
CA VAL A 51 6.31 -0.83 4.61
C VAL A 51 7.75 -0.49 4.95
N ASP A 52 8.21 -0.94 6.11
CA ASP A 52 9.61 -0.74 6.55
C ASP A 52 10.61 -1.47 5.63
N PHE A 53 10.20 -2.62 5.10
CA PHE A 53 10.96 -3.41 4.13
C PHE A 53 10.07 -4.32 3.29
N TRP A 54 10.25 -4.34 1.96
CA TRP A 54 9.62 -5.34 1.09
C TRP A 54 10.63 -6.01 0.16
N ALA A 55 10.49 -7.33 0.00
CA ALA A 55 11.12 -8.06 -1.09
C ALA A 55 10.19 -9.18 -1.57
N GLU A 56 10.10 -9.37 -2.87
CA GLU A 56 9.45 -10.52 -3.48
C GLU A 56 10.27 -11.02 -4.68
N GLY A 57 10.17 -12.32 -4.93
CA GLY A 57 10.85 -13.00 -6.02
C GLY A 57 10.80 -14.52 -5.85
N ASN A 58 11.58 -15.24 -6.66
CA ASN A 58 11.60 -16.71 -6.62
C ASN A 58 12.09 -17.25 -5.26
N ASN A 59 13.05 -16.56 -4.63
CA ASN A 59 13.67 -16.99 -3.36
C ASN A 59 13.20 -16.18 -2.14
N TYR A 60 12.36 -15.16 -2.34
CA TYR A 60 11.97 -14.21 -1.29
C TYR A 60 10.45 -14.01 -1.32
N ASP A 61 9.78 -14.18 -0.19
CA ASP A 61 8.35 -13.88 -0.03
C ASP A 61 8.07 -13.31 1.35
N PHE A 62 7.91 -11.99 1.43
CA PHE A 62 7.65 -11.29 2.69
C PHE A 62 6.16 -11.08 2.95
N SER A 63 5.28 -11.61 2.10
CA SER A 63 3.82 -11.42 2.24
C SER A 63 3.28 -11.91 3.59
N ALA A 64 3.93 -12.93 4.18
CA ALA A 64 3.52 -13.51 5.45
C ALA A 64 3.65 -12.52 6.63
N ASP A 65 4.62 -11.62 6.59
CA ASP A 65 4.89 -10.63 7.63
C ASP A 65 3.86 -9.48 7.60
N TYR A 66 3.24 -9.27 6.44
CA TYR A 66 2.34 -8.17 6.17
C TYR A 66 0.88 -8.59 5.96
N ARG A 67 0.49 -9.79 6.41
CA ARG A 67 -0.87 -10.34 6.24
C ARG A 67 -2.01 -9.42 6.69
N ASN A 68 -1.75 -8.56 7.68
CA ASN A 68 -2.72 -7.57 8.14
C ASN A 68 -3.11 -6.56 7.05
N LEU A 69 -2.26 -6.32 6.05
CA LEU A 69 -2.55 -5.42 4.93
C LEU A 69 -3.62 -5.96 3.97
N SER A 70 -4.05 -7.22 4.12
CA SER A 70 -5.17 -7.79 3.34
C SER A 70 -6.50 -7.04 3.51
N LEU A 71 -6.68 -6.26 4.58
CA LEU A 71 -7.85 -5.39 4.73
C LEU A 71 -7.92 -4.30 3.65
N LEU A 72 -6.80 -3.96 3.01
CA LEU A 72 -6.74 -2.97 1.94
C LEU A 72 -7.41 -3.46 0.65
N GLN A 73 -7.63 -4.77 0.49
CA GLN A 73 -8.32 -5.33 -0.69
C GLN A 73 -9.74 -4.77 -0.87
N LYS A 74 -10.33 -4.23 0.19
CA LYS A 74 -11.65 -3.58 0.18
C LYS A 74 -11.60 -2.08 -0.12
N LYS A 75 -10.41 -1.53 -0.36
CA LYS A 75 -10.18 -0.10 -0.58
C LYS A 75 -9.69 0.13 -2.00
N LYS A 76 -10.03 1.29 -2.56
CA LYS A 76 -9.40 1.76 -3.79
C LYS A 76 -8.07 2.42 -3.43
N ILE A 77 -6.98 1.69 -3.54
CA ILE A 77 -5.64 2.16 -3.19
C ILE A 77 -4.67 2.04 -4.37
N PHE A 78 -3.82 3.04 -4.53
CA PHE A 78 -2.72 3.04 -5.49
C PHE A 78 -1.39 3.22 -4.76
N PHE A 79 -0.36 2.53 -5.22
CA PHE A 79 0.97 2.56 -4.63
C PHE A 79 1.98 3.11 -5.61
N LEU A 80 2.65 4.19 -5.21
CA LEU A 80 3.95 4.55 -5.75
C LEU A 80 5.02 3.83 -4.94
N ARG A 81 6.08 3.41 -5.61
CA ARG A 81 7.22 2.73 -4.99
C ARG A 81 8.12 3.75 -4.29
N GLY A 82 8.53 3.46 -3.05
CA GLY A 82 9.56 4.18 -2.32
C GLY A 82 10.90 3.43 -2.33
N ASN A 83 11.84 3.88 -1.52
CA ASN A 83 13.19 3.33 -1.45
C ASN A 83 13.25 2.01 -0.65
N ARG A 84 12.27 1.77 0.22
CA ARG A 84 12.20 0.56 1.07
C ARG A 84 11.37 -0.56 0.46
N ASP A 85 10.50 -0.21 -0.48
CA ASP A 85 9.49 -1.09 -1.04
C ASP A 85 9.45 -1.05 -2.58
N PHE A 86 10.56 -0.66 -3.21
CA PHE A 86 10.70 -0.65 -4.68
C PHE A 86 10.53 -2.01 -5.35
N LEU A 87 10.64 -3.11 -4.61
CA LEU A 87 10.42 -4.47 -5.09
C LEU A 87 8.93 -4.88 -5.10
N ILE A 88 7.99 -3.98 -4.77
CA ILE A 88 6.55 -4.25 -4.86
C ILE A 88 6.14 -4.73 -6.26
N GLY A 89 5.42 -5.84 -6.33
CA GLY A 89 4.91 -6.41 -7.57
C GLY A 89 3.68 -7.30 -7.36
N ASP A 90 3.64 -8.46 -8.01
CA ASP A 90 2.42 -9.28 -8.11
C ASP A 90 1.94 -9.84 -6.77
N ARG A 91 2.87 -10.20 -5.86
CA ARG A 91 2.45 -10.73 -4.55
C ARG A 91 1.91 -9.63 -3.67
N TRP A 92 2.51 -8.44 -3.74
CA TRP A 92 1.94 -7.24 -3.13
C TRP A 92 0.52 -6.94 -3.62
N SER A 93 0.30 -6.94 -4.93
CA SER A 93 -1.01 -6.64 -5.51
C SER A 93 -2.06 -7.69 -5.09
N LYS A 94 -1.68 -8.97 -5.03
CA LYS A 94 -2.54 -10.02 -4.47
C LYS A 94 -2.82 -9.82 -2.97
N LEU A 95 -1.84 -9.36 -2.20
CA LEU A 95 -2.01 -9.12 -0.77
C LEU A 95 -2.92 -7.93 -0.51
N THR A 96 -2.73 -6.81 -1.21
CA THR A 96 -3.34 -5.51 -0.86
C THR A 96 -4.51 -5.10 -1.77
N GLY A 97 -4.66 -5.71 -2.94
CA GLY A 97 -5.67 -5.35 -3.94
C GLY A 97 -5.31 -4.15 -4.82
N GLY A 98 -4.08 -3.62 -4.69
CA GLY A 98 -3.50 -2.59 -5.56
C GLY A 98 -2.24 -3.10 -6.22
#